data_AF-A0A530GCU9-F1
#
_entry.id   AF-A0A530GCU9-F1
#
_cell.length_a   1.000
_cell.length_b   1.000
_cell.length_c   1.000
_cell.angle_alpha   90.00
_cell.angle_beta   90.00
_cell.angle_gamma   90.00
#
_symmetry.space_group_name_H-M   'P 1'
#
loop_
_entity.id
_entity.type
_entity.pdbx_description
1 polymer ?
#
loop_
_entity_poly.entity_id
_entity_poly.type
_entity_poly.pdbx_seq_one_letter_code
_entity_poly.pdbx_strand_id
1 'polypeptide(L)' 'AAAAAIAPSFALLLTWRLIQGIGAAATRVIAVSIVRDTFEGRRMAEVMSLIFMVFMAIPVIAPGIGQFVMLFATWHW' A
#
# COMPACT_ATOMS: atom_id res chain seq x y z
N ALA A 1 2.50 -5.32 7.88
CA ALA A 1 3.26 -6.34 7.12
C ALA A 1 4.11 -7.18 8.05
N ALA A 2 5.08 -6.61 8.78
CA ALA A 2 5.99 -7.34 9.67
C ALA A 2 5.27 -8.22 10.73
N ALA A 3 4.13 -7.79 11.27
CA ALA A 3 3.35 -8.61 12.21
C ALA A 3 2.73 -9.87 11.57
N ALA A 4 2.40 -9.83 10.27
CA ALA A 4 1.90 -10.99 9.53
C ALA A 4 3.04 -11.98 9.19
N ALA A 5 4.26 -11.46 8.98
CA ALA A 5 5.46 -12.25 8.72
C ALA A 5 5.86 -13.16 9.89
N ILE A 6 5.56 -12.77 11.14
CA ILE A 6 5.89 -13.55 12.34
C ILE A 6 4.69 -14.34 12.89
N ALA A 7 3.58 -14.43 12.15
CA ALA A 7 2.37 -15.06 12.64
C ALA A 7 2.56 -16.60 12.76
N PRO A 8 2.41 -17.19 13.96
CA PRO A 8 2.65 -18.62 14.18
C PRO A 8 1.43 -19.49 13.84
N SER A 9 0.27 -18.88 13.53
CA SER A 9 -0.96 -19.60 13.22
C SER A 9 -1.77 -18.89 12.14
N PHE A 10 -2.57 -19.66 11.40
CA PHE A 10 -3.39 -19.15 10.30
C PHE A 10 -4.42 -18.11 10.74
N ALA A 11 -5.08 -18.34 11.89
CA ALA A 11 -6.04 -17.39 12.43
C ALA A 11 -5.38 -16.03 12.76
N LEU A 12 -4.16 -16.05 13.33
CA LEU A 12 -3.44 -14.82 13.62
C LEU A 12 -2.94 -14.12 12.35
N LEU A 13 -2.56 -14.88 11.32
CA LEU A 13 -2.22 -14.32 10.01
C LEU A 13 -3.39 -13.54 9.41
N LEU A 14 -4.61 -14.09 9.50
CA LEU A 14 -5.82 -13.44 8.99
C LEU A 14 -6.20 -12.17 9.76
N THR A 15 -6.10 -12.18 11.10
CA THR A 15 -6.36 -10.96 11.89
C THR A 15 -5.38 -9.85 11.55
N TRP A 16 -4.09 -10.16 11.41
CA TRP A 16 -3.09 -9.18 10.96
C TRP A 16 -3.33 -8.68 9.55
N ARG A 17 -3.80 -9.54 8.62
CA ARG A 17 -4.19 -9.13 7.26
C ARG A 17 -5.39 -8.20 7.27
N LEU A 18 -6.37 -8.43 8.14
CA LEU A 18 -7.53 -7.57 8.31
C LEU A 18 -7.11 -6.18 8.80
N ILE A 19 -6.29 -6.12 9.86
CA ILE A 19 -5.77 -4.86 10.40
C ILE A 19 -4.95 -4.11 9.34
N GLN A 20 -4.08 -4.84 8.61
CA GLN A 20 -3.30 -4.25 7.52
C GLN A 20 -4.19 -3.70 6.40
N GLY A 21 -5.24 -4.43 6.01
CA GLY A 21 -6.18 -4.00 4.99
C GLY A 21 -6.89 -2.71 5.37
N ILE A 22 -7.34 -2.59 6.62
CA ILE A 22 -7.97 -1.37 7.15
C ILE A 22 -7.00 -0.18 7.09
N GLY A 23 -5.76 -0.36 7.56
CA GLY A 23 -4.74 0.70 7.53
C GLY A 23 -4.35 1.12 6.11
N ALA A 24 -4.23 0.16 5.19
CA ALA A 24 -3.92 0.42 3.79
C ALA A 24 -5.07 1.15 3.06
N ALA A 25 -6.32 0.86 3.39
CA ALA A 25 -7.47 1.56 2.82
C ALA A 25 -7.51 3.04 3.23
N ALA A 26 -7.20 3.33 4.51
CA ALA A 26 -7.22 4.69 5.04
C ALA A 26 -6.23 5.62 4.34
N THR A 27 -5.03 5.13 3.99
CA THR A 27 -3.95 5.95 3.44
C THR A 27 -4.34 6.60 2.11
N ARG A 28 -4.99 5.83 1.21
CA ARG A 28 -5.46 6.35 -0.09
C ARG A 28 -6.53 7.42 0.08
N VAL A 29 -7.50 7.17 0.97
CA VAL A 29 -8.63 8.09 1.21
C VAL A 29 -8.10 9.41 1.77
N ILE A 30 -7.25 9.34 2.79
CA ILE A 30 -6.68 10.53 3.44
C ILE A 30 -5.86 11.35 2.45
N ALA A 31 -5.00 10.72 1.63
CA ALA A 31 -4.19 11.43 0.65
C ALA A 31 -5.05 12.22 -0.36
N VAL A 32 -6.11 11.62 -0.89
CA VAL A 32 -7.03 12.27 -1.82
C VAL A 32 -7.82 13.40 -1.13
N SER A 33 -8.27 13.19 0.11
CA SER A 33 -8.97 14.21 0.89
C SER A 33 -8.08 15.43 1.15
N ILE A 34 -6.83 15.24 1.60
CA ILE A 34 -5.89 16.35 1.85
C ILE A 34 -5.69 17.21 0.59
N VAL A 35 -5.54 16.58 -0.58
CA VAL A 35 -5.38 17.32 -1.83
C VAL A 35 -6.62 18.13 -2.19
N ARG A 36 -7.81 17.58 -1.93
CA ARG A 36 -9.09 18.28 -2.12
C ARG A 36 -9.26 19.45 -1.14
N ASP A 37 -8.75 19.31 0.08
CA ASP A 37 -8.88 20.34 1.12
C ASP A 37 -7.85 21.47 0.96
N THR A 38 -6.72 21.22 0.27
CA THR A 38 -5.58 22.16 0.20
C THR A 38 -5.40 22.81 -1.17
N PHE A 39 -5.88 22.19 -2.26
CA PHE A 39 -5.66 22.66 -3.62
C PHE A 39 -6.96 22.80 -4.41
N GLU A 40 -7.00 23.80 -5.28
CA GLU A 40 -8.15 24.05 -6.17
C GLU A 40 -7.70 24.23 -7.62
N GLY A 41 -8.66 24.09 -8.54
CA GLY A 41 -8.46 24.34 -9.98
C GLY A 41 -7.36 23.50 -10.61
N ARG A 42 -6.52 24.13 -11.43
CA ARG A 42 -5.47 23.45 -12.19
C ARG A 42 -4.43 22.75 -11.31
N ARG A 43 -4.08 23.36 -10.16
CA ARG A 43 -3.09 22.79 -9.24
C ARG A 43 -3.59 21.50 -8.60
N MET A 44 -4.88 21.41 -8.31
CA MET A 44 -5.50 20.18 -7.82
C MET A 44 -5.36 19.04 -8.84
N ALA A 45 -5.62 19.33 -10.13
CA ALA A 45 -5.51 18.33 -11.20
C ALA A 45 -4.07 17.82 -11.38
N GLU A 46 -3.08 18.72 -11.33
CA GLU A 46 -1.66 18.38 -11.42
C GLU A 46 -1.23 17.46 -10.26
N VAL A 47 -1.59 17.79 -9.01
CA VAL A 47 -1.26 16.97 -7.84
C VAL A 47 -1.99 15.63 -7.86
N MET A 48 -3.27 15.61 -8.22
CA MET A 48 -4.03 14.36 -8.36
C MET A 48 -3.41 13.44 -9.42
N SER A 49 -3.00 13.99 -10.56
CA SER A 49 -2.32 13.22 -11.62
C SER A 49 -1.04 12.57 -11.11
N LEU A 50 -0.20 13.31 -10.38
CA LEU A 50 1.01 12.78 -9.76
C LEU A 50 0.69 11.63 -8.79
N ILE A 51 -0.31 11.80 -7.92
CA ILE A 51 -0.74 10.77 -6.98
C ILE A 51 -1.16 9.50 -7.73
N PHE A 52 -2.02 9.61 -8.74
CA PHE A 52 -2.47 8.45 -9.51
C PHE A 52 -1.33 7.77 -10.27
N MET A 53 -0.39 8.54 -10.82
CA MET A 53 0.79 7.99 -11.49
C MET A 53 1.60 7.11 -10.53
N VAL A 54 1.88 7.59 -9.32
CA VAL A 54 2.60 6.81 -8.30
C VAL A 54 1.81 5.56 -7.90
N PHE A 55 0.50 5.69 -7.67
CA PHE A 55 -0.37 4.56 -7.34
C PHE A 55 -0.45 3.50 -8.44
N MET A 56 -0.33 3.87 -9.71
CA MET A 56 -0.25 2.89 -10.80
C MET A 56 1.13 2.27 -10.95
N ALA A 57 2.20 3.03 -10.68
CA ALA A 57 3.57 2.51 -10.78
C ALA A 57 3.88 1.46 -9.70
N ILE A 58 3.40 1.65 -8.47
CA ILE A 58 3.73 0.75 -7.35
C ILE A 58 3.29 -0.71 -7.61
N PRO A 59 2.03 -1.01 -8.00
CA PRO A 59 1.60 -2.38 -8.29
C PRO A 59 2.35 -3.05 -9.44
N VAL A 60 2.96 -2.29 -10.35
CA VAL A 60 3.77 -2.84 -11.44
C VAL A 60 5.10 -3.36 -10.92
N ILE A 61 5.72 -2.65 -9.98
CA ILE A 61 7.06 -2.98 -9.46
C ILE A 61 6.98 -3.94 -8.25
N ALA A 62 5.94 -3.83 -7.43
CA ALA A 62 5.80 -4.59 -6.19
C ALA A 62 5.91 -6.12 -6.35
N PRO A 63 5.29 -6.77 -7.36
CA PRO A 63 5.46 -8.21 -7.59
C PRO A 63 6.90 -8.60 -7.91
N GLY A 64 7.62 -7.75 -8.65
CA GLY A 64 9.03 -7.97 -8.98
C GLY A 64 9.91 -7.95 -7.74
N ILE A 65 9.65 -7.02 -6.81
CA ILE A 65 10.34 -6.96 -5.51
C ILE A 65 10.03 -8.21 -4.68
N GLY A 66 8.75 -8.60 -4.59
CA GLY A 66 8.35 -9.81 -3.87
C GLY A 66 9.02 -11.07 -4.42
N GLN A 67 9.07 -11.18 -5.75
CA GLN A 67 9.76 -12.29 -6.43
C GLN A 67 11.26 -12.28 -6.12
N PHE A 68 11.91 -11.12 -6.15
CA PHE A 68 13.33 -11.01 -5.83
C PHE A 68 13.62 -11.49 -4.40
N VAL A 69 12.78 -11.13 -3.42
CA VAL A 69 12.91 -11.62 -2.04
C VAL A 69 12.74 -13.13 -1.98
N MET A 70 11.77 -13.70 -2.70
CA MET A 70 11.53 -15.16 -2.72
C MET A 70 12.68 -15.98 -3.32
N LEU A 71 13.59 -15.37 -4.10
CA LEU A 71 14.78 -16.06 -4.60
C LEU A 71 15.84 -16.31 -3.51
N PHE A 72 15.84 -15.51 -2.45
CA PHE A 72 16.88 -15.56 -1.40
C PHE A 72 16.31 -15.82 0.00
N ALA A 73 15.01 -15.63 0.22
CA ALA A 73 14.34 -15.77 1.51
C ALA A 73 13.01 -16.55 1.37
N THR A 74 12.46 -16.97 2.51
CA THR A 74 11.15 -17.64 2.55
C THR A 74 10.02 -16.62 2.54
N TRP A 75 8.78 -17.07 2.29
CA TRP A 75 7.58 -16.23 2.22
C TRP A 75 7.28 -15.37 3.47
N HIS A 76 7.90 -15.68 4.60
CA HIS A 76 7.80 -14.87 5.81
C HIS A 76 8.51 -13.51 5.66
N TRP A 77 9.41 -13.37 4.69
CA TRP A 77 10.23 -12.17 4.48
C TRP A 77 9.79 -11.35 3.28
#